data_AF-A0A1G5F2W2-F1
#
_entry.id   AF-A0A1G5F2W2-F1
#
_cell.length_a   1.000
_cell.length_b   1.000
_cell.length_c   1.000
_cell.angle_alpha   90.00
_cell.angle_beta   90.00
_cell.angle_gamma   90.00
#
_symmetry.space_group_name_H-M   'P 1'
#
loop_
_entity.id
_entity.type
_entity.pdbx_description
1 polymer ?
#
loop_
_entity_poly.entity_id
_entity_poly.type
_entity_poly.pdbx_seq_one_letter_code
_entity_poly.pdbx_strand_id
1 'polypeptide(L)'
;MKLVAVTSCPTGIAHTYMAAEALEKAAKHKGVNLKVETQGSVGVENELTTDDIQNAHAVIIAVGSSISMERFEGKSVLEVSLSDAIKDPENIIDRALKLKSNKLDLSKQVNEIKEQRSQERTGPYKHLMAGVSFMLPLVVAGGLAIALSFIFGIEAFKEEGTLAAALMQIGGGAAFALMVPILAGYIAFSIADRPGLAPGLIGGMLASQIGAGFLGGIIAGFVAGYTVDFLKKVIKLPKTLEGLKPILILPLLSSLFVGLLMM
;
A
#
# COMPACT_ATOMS: atom_id res chain seq x y z
N MET A 1 -32.35 -6.90 0.31
CA MET A 1 -31.15 -6.62 1.15
C MET A 1 -30.00 -6.24 0.22
N LYS A 2 -29.11 -5.35 0.66
CA LYS A 2 -27.92 -4.95 -0.12
C LYS A 2 -26.69 -5.65 0.45
N LEU A 3 -25.95 -6.34 -0.40
CA LEU A 3 -24.64 -6.89 -0.10
C LEU A 3 -23.59 -6.12 -0.91
N VAL A 4 -22.36 -6.10 -0.42
CA VAL A 4 -21.21 -5.66 -1.20
C VAL A 4 -20.13 -6.73 -1.15
N ALA A 5 -19.34 -6.85 -2.20
CA ALA A 5 -18.22 -7.79 -2.23
C ALA A 5 -16.94 -7.14 -2.75
N VAL A 6 -15.80 -7.66 -2.30
CA VAL A 6 -14.48 -7.38 -2.88
C VAL A 6 -13.88 -8.69 -3.35
N THR A 7 -13.42 -8.71 -4.60
CA THR A 7 -12.66 -9.83 -5.16
C THR A 7 -11.24 -9.39 -5.47
N SER A 8 -10.24 -10.19 -5.10
CA SER A 8 -8.83 -9.83 -5.36
C SER A 8 -7.92 -11.03 -5.58
N CYS A 9 -7.25 -11.09 -6.74
CA CYS A 9 -6.22 -12.09 -7.04
C CYS A 9 -4.87 -11.39 -7.32
N PRO A 10 -3.79 -11.75 -6.60
CA PRO A 10 -2.50 -11.08 -6.78
C PRO A 10 -1.77 -11.49 -8.07
N THR A 11 -2.11 -12.65 -8.65
CA THR A 11 -1.38 -13.26 -9.78
C THR A 11 -2.05 -13.06 -11.14
N GLY A 12 -3.09 -12.23 -11.24
CA GLY A 12 -3.75 -11.89 -12.50
C GLY A 12 -5.18 -11.36 -12.31
N ILE A 13 -5.88 -11.16 -13.43
CA ILE A 13 -7.25 -10.60 -13.45
C ILE A 13 -8.36 -11.65 -13.60
N ALA A 14 -8.03 -12.86 -14.10
CA ALA A 14 -9.04 -13.86 -14.47
C ALA A 14 -9.87 -14.33 -13.28
N HIS A 15 -9.22 -14.83 -12.21
CA HIS A 15 -9.94 -15.29 -11.02
C HIS A 15 -10.70 -14.16 -10.31
N THR A 16 -10.19 -12.93 -10.36
CA THR A 16 -10.89 -11.75 -9.82
C THR A 16 -12.24 -11.55 -10.53
N TYR A 17 -12.24 -11.46 -11.86
CA TYR A 17 -13.49 -11.27 -12.61
C TYR A 17 -14.40 -12.50 -12.57
N MET A 18 -13.84 -13.71 -12.62
CA MET A 18 -14.64 -14.94 -12.53
C MET A 18 -15.39 -15.04 -11.20
N ALA A 19 -14.71 -14.72 -10.08
CA ALA A 19 -15.33 -14.67 -8.77
C ALA A 19 -16.41 -13.57 -8.70
N ALA A 20 -16.14 -12.39 -9.25
CA ALA A 20 -17.11 -11.29 -9.28
C ALA A 20 -18.37 -11.67 -10.07
N GLU A 21 -18.21 -12.20 -11.28
CA GLU A 21 -19.33 -12.61 -12.15
C GLU A 21 -20.14 -13.76 -11.52
N ALA A 22 -19.47 -14.73 -10.89
CA ALA A 22 -20.14 -15.83 -10.19
C ALA A 22 -21.00 -15.33 -9.02
N LEU A 23 -20.47 -14.42 -8.19
CA LEU A 23 -21.20 -13.80 -7.09
C LEU A 23 -22.37 -12.94 -7.58
N GLU A 24 -22.17 -12.14 -8.65
CA GLU A 24 -23.23 -11.33 -9.25
C GLU A 24 -24.38 -12.18 -9.80
N LYS A 25 -24.06 -13.29 -10.49
CA LYS A 25 -25.07 -14.23 -11.00
C LYS A 25 -25.85 -14.88 -9.85
N ALA A 26 -25.17 -15.34 -8.81
CA ALA A 26 -25.81 -15.93 -7.62
C ALA A 26 -26.70 -14.92 -6.88
N ALA A 27 -26.24 -13.68 -6.72
CA ALA A 27 -27.02 -12.62 -6.10
C ALA A 27 -28.28 -12.29 -6.91
N LYS A 28 -28.17 -12.19 -8.25
CA LYS A 28 -29.32 -12.00 -9.15
C LYS A 28 -30.32 -13.15 -9.02
N HIS A 29 -29.84 -14.40 -9.00
CA HIS A 29 -30.69 -15.58 -8.85
C HIS A 29 -31.49 -15.56 -7.53
N LYS A 30 -30.87 -15.06 -6.45
CA LYS A 30 -31.51 -14.92 -5.13
C LYS A 30 -32.25 -13.60 -4.91
N GLY A 31 -32.36 -12.74 -5.93
CA GLY A 31 -33.03 -11.43 -5.82
C GLY A 31 -32.35 -10.45 -4.86
N VAL A 32 -31.04 -10.60 -4.65
CA VAL A 32 -30.23 -9.75 -3.76
C VAL A 32 -29.49 -8.71 -4.59
N ASN A 33 -29.49 -7.46 -4.12
CA ASN A 33 -28.69 -6.42 -4.75
C ASN A 33 -27.24 -6.54 -4.26
N LEU A 34 -26.32 -6.87 -5.17
CA LEU A 34 -24.90 -7.02 -4.89
C LEU A 34 -24.11 -6.05 -5.78
N LYS A 35 -23.21 -5.27 -5.17
CA LYS A 35 -22.16 -4.53 -5.88
C LYS A 35 -20.82 -5.19 -5.59
N VAL A 36 -20.06 -5.51 -6.63
CA VAL A 36 -18.74 -6.14 -6.50
C VAL A 36 -17.65 -5.17 -6.94
N GLU A 37 -16.68 -4.94 -6.08
CA GLU A 37 -15.41 -4.30 -6.43
C GLU A 37 -14.38 -5.36 -6.79
N THR A 38 -13.63 -5.10 -7.87
CA THR A 38 -12.59 -5.99 -8.37
C THR A 38 -11.24 -5.32 -8.20
N GLN A 39 -10.33 -6.00 -7.48
CA GLN A 39 -8.94 -5.55 -7.30
C GLN A 39 -8.01 -6.54 -8.01
N GLY A 40 -7.47 -6.13 -9.15
CA GLY A 40 -6.56 -6.95 -9.95
C GLY A 40 -5.19 -6.30 -10.12
N SER A 41 -4.36 -6.90 -10.96
CA SER A 41 -3.09 -6.30 -11.39
C SER A 41 -3.26 -4.99 -12.17
N VAL A 42 -4.46 -4.71 -12.68
CA VAL A 42 -4.83 -3.49 -13.41
C VAL A 42 -5.24 -2.35 -12.48
N GLY A 43 -5.52 -2.63 -11.20
CA GLY A 43 -6.01 -1.66 -10.22
C GLY A 43 -7.36 -2.05 -9.65
N VAL A 44 -8.03 -1.06 -9.04
CA VAL A 44 -9.38 -1.18 -8.46
C VAL A 44 -10.41 -0.72 -9.48
N GLU A 45 -11.43 -1.54 -9.73
CA GLU A 45 -12.58 -1.20 -10.57
C GLU A 45 -13.88 -1.42 -9.79
N ASN A 46 -14.93 -0.68 -10.17
CA ASN A 46 -16.22 -0.67 -9.48
C ASN A 46 -16.11 -0.39 -7.97
N GLU A 47 -15.22 0.52 -7.60
CA GLU A 47 -14.91 0.84 -6.21
C GLU A 47 -16.17 1.07 -5.36
N LEU A 48 -16.21 0.43 -4.21
CA LEU A 48 -17.28 0.58 -3.23
C LEU A 48 -17.18 1.97 -2.62
N THR A 49 -18.26 2.74 -2.76
CA THR A 49 -18.38 4.03 -2.09
C THR A 49 -18.66 3.84 -0.61
N THR A 50 -18.40 4.88 0.19
CA THR A 50 -18.78 4.90 1.61
C THR A 50 -20.27 4.58 1.81
N ASP A 51 -21.13 5.11 0.93
CA ASP A 51 -22.58 4.84 0.95
C ASP A 51 -22.92 3.38 0.61
N ASP A 52 -22.16 2.75 -0.29
CA ASP A 52 -22.35 1.33 -0.59
C ASP A 52 -22.10 0.47 0.64
N ILE A 53 -21.00 0.75 1.35
CA ILE A 53 -20.57 -0.01 2.52
C ILE A 53 -21.52 0.27 3.70
N GLN A 54 -21.87 1.54 3.94
CA GLN A 54 -22.77 1.91 5.03
C GLN A 54 -24.17 1.30 4.88
N ASN A 55 -24.70 1.21 3.66
CA ASN A 55 -26.01 0.62 3.40
C ASN A 55 -25.98 -0.90 3.21
N ALA A 56 -24.80 -1.52 3.17
CA ALA A 56 -24.68 -2.96 3.07
C ALA A 56 -25.04 -3.64 4.39
N HIS A 57 -25.79 -4.75 4.27
CA HIS A 57 -26.11 -5.67 5.35
C HIS A 57 -24.86 -6.44 5.80
N ALA A 58 -24.10 -6.95 4.83
CA ALA A 58 -22.84 -7.65 5.02
C ALA A 58 -21.88 -7.40 3.85
N VAL A 59 -20.59 -7.62 4.10
CA VAL A 59 -19.50 -7.48 3.14
C VAL A 59 -18.91 -8.85 2.87
N ILE A 60 -18.80 -9.26 1.62
CA ILE A 60 -18.13 -10.51 1.22
C ILE A 60 -16.71 -10.18 0.76
N ILE A 61 -15.70 -10.81 1.35
CA ILE A 61 -14.30 -10.62 0.97
C ILE A 61 -13.80 -11.94 0.37
N ALA A 62 -13.64 -11.97 -0.95
CA ALA A 62 -13.19 -13.13 -1.71
C ALA A 62 -11.80 -12.85 -2.29
N VAL A 63 -10.76 -13.02 -1.49
CA VAL A 63 -9.40 -12.57 -1.84
C VAL A 63 -8.37 -13.68 -1.75
N GLY A 64 -7.37 -13.65 -2.64
CA GLY A 64 -6.16 -14.45 -2.60
C GLY A 64 -4.95 -13.71 -2.00
N SER A 65 -5.15 -12.47 -1.55
CA SER A 65 -4.14 -11.62 -0.91
C SER A 65 -4.81 -10.64 0.06
N SER A 66 -4.10 -10.21 1.10
CA SER A 66 -4.63 -9.25 2.09
C SER A 66 -4.99 -7.90 1.44
N ILE A 67 -6.22 -7.42 1.70
CA ILE A 67 -6.68 -6.08 1.32
C ILE A 67 -6.82 -5.18 2.56
N SER A 68 -6.94 -3.86 2.37
CA SER A 68 -7.24 -2.94 3.47
C SER A 68 -8.68 -3.17 3.97
N MET A 69 -8.79 -3.50 5.27
CA MET A 69 -10.07 -3.77 5.94
C MET A 69 -10.64 -2.53 6.65
N GLU A 70 -9.91 -1.40 6.64
CA GLU A 70 -10.26 -0.20 7.42
C GLU A 70 -11.66 0.31 7.10
N ARG A 71 -12.03 0.36 5.81
CA ARG A 71 -13.35 0.84 5.37
C ARG A 71 -14.50 -0.11 5.70
N PHE A 72 -14.22 -1.34 6.14
CA PHE A 72 -15.21 -2.34 6.54
C PHE A 72 -15.30 -2.52 8.07
N GLU A 73 -14.58 -1.71 8.85
CA GLU A 73 -14.60 -1.77 10.32
C GLU A 73 -16.03 -1.65 10.88
N GLY A 74 -16.43 -2.64 11.68
CA GLY A 74 -17.76 -2.74 12.29
C GLY A 74 -18.87 -3.27 11.39
N LYS A 75 -18.59 -3.59 10.12
CA LYS A 75 -19.52 -4.33 9.27
C LYS A 75 -19.42 -5.84 9.52
N SER A 76 -20.51 -6.54 9.23
CA SER A 76 -20.51 -8.00 9.22
C SER A 76 -19.78 -8.48 7.98
N VAL A 77 -18.58 -9.01 8.16
CA VAL A 77 -17.70 -9.45 7.07
C VAL A 77 -17.75 -10.98 6.96
N LEU A 78 -17.92 -11.48 5.73
CA LEU A 78 -17.75 -12.87 5.36
C LEU A 78 -16.51 -13.02 4.49
N GLU A 79 -15.44 -13.57 5.05
CA GLU A 79 -14.22 -13.88 4.29
C GLU A 79 -14.27 -15.29 3.72
N VAL A 80 -13.93 -15.43 2.45
CA VAL A 80 -13.93 -16.69 1.68
C VAL A 80 -12.74 -16.73 0.73
N SER A 81 -12.37 -17.92 0.27
CA SER A 81 -11.37 -18.04 -0.78
C SER A 81 -11.96 -17.65 -2.14
N LEU A 82 -11.11 -17.17 -3.06
CA LEU A 82 -11.50 -16.94 -4.46
C LEU A 82 -12.07 -18.20 -5.12
N SER A 83 -11.51 -19.37 -4.81
CA SER A 83 -11.97 -20.65 -5.35
C SER A 83 -13.40 -20.98 -4.92
N ASP A 84 -13.75 -20.68 -3.67
CA ASP A 84 -15.11 -20.91 -3.15
C ASP A 84 -16.09 -19.94 -3.80
N ALA A 85 -15.69 -18.67 -3.99
CA ALA A 85 -16.51 -17.68 -4.68
C ALA A 85 -16.84 -18.07 -6.14
N ILE A 86 -15.99 -18.87 -6.78
CA ILE A 86 -16.24 -19.39 -8.13
C ILE A 86 -17.08 -20.67 -8.10
N LYS A 87 -16.80 -21.59 -7.17
CA LYS A 87 -17.39 -22.94 -7.15
C LYS A 87 -18.74 -23.01 -6.44
N ASP A 88 -18.94 -22.22 -5.39
CA ASP A 88 -20.14 -22.26 -4.55
C ASP A 88 -20.63 -20.85 -4.16
N PRO A 89 -20.90 -19.96 -5.15
CA PRO A 89 -21.30 -18.58 -4.88
C PRO A 89 -22.66 -18.49 -4.19
N GLU A 90 -23.59 -19.41 -4.44
CA GLU A 90 -24.94 -19.37 -3.85
C GLU A 90 -24.91 -19.54 -2.32
N ASN A 91 -24.14 -20.51 -1.83
CA ASN A 91 -23.96 -20.72 -0.39
C ASN A 91 -23.28 -19.51 0.27
N ILE A 92 -22.36 -18.85 -0.42
CA ILE A 92 -21.70 -17.64 0.09
C ILE A 92 -22.70 -16.50 0.25
N ILE A 93 -23.60 -16.30 -0.72
CA ILE A 93 -24.69 -15.33 -0.60
C ILE A 93 -25.60 -15.68 0.59
N ASP A 94 -26.00 -16.95 0.74
CA ASP A 94 -26.87 -17.37 1.85
C ASP A 94 -26.21 -17.17 3.22
N ARG A 95 -24.91 -17.48 3.34
CA ARG A 95 -24.13 -17.23 4.56
C ARG A 95 -24.05 -15.73 4.85
N ALA A 96 -23.80 -14.90 3.85
CA ALA A 96 -23.74 -13.45 4.00
C ALA A 96 -25.09 -12.85 4.45
N LEU A 97 -26.21 -13.37 3.95
CA LEU A 97 -27.56 -12.95 4.38
C LEU A 97 -27.87 -13.33 5.84
N LYS A 98 -27.34 -14.46 6.31
CA LYS A 98 -27.56 -14.94 7.69
C LYS A 98 -26.72 -14.22 8.74
N LEU A 99 -25.69 -13.47 8.34
CA LEU A 99 -24.90 -12.68 9.29
C LEU A 99 -25.81 -11.65 9.97
N LYS A 100 -25.75 -11.58 11.31
CA LYS A 100 -26.42 -10.52 12.05
C LYS A 100 -25.74 -9.20 11.69
N SER A 101 -26.51 -8.23 11.23
CA SER A 101 -25.99 -6.90 10.92
C SER A 101 -25.48 -6.26 12.22
N ASN A 102 -24.16 -6.09 12.34
CA ASN A 102 -23.57 -5.27 13.40
C ASN A 102 -23.81 -3.80 13.05
N LYS A 103 -25.07 -3.37 13.16
CA LYS A 103 -25.46 -1.97 13.06
C LYS A 103 -25.21 -1.30 14.42
N LEU A 104 -23.97 -1.34 14.89
CA LEU A 104 -23.52 -0.61 16.07
C LEU A 104 -22.89 0.70 15.58
N ASP A 105 -23.55 1.82 15.90
CA ASP A 105 -23.20 3.21 15.53
C ASP A 105 -21.81 3.69 16.01
N LEU A 106 -21.04 2.84 16.70
CA LEU A 106 -19.69 3.14 17.16
C LEU A 106 -18.71 3.36 16.01
N SER A 107 -18.90 2.66 14.89
CA SER A 107 -18.05 2.82 13.71
C SER A 107 -18.21 4.18 13.04
N LYS A 108 -19.39 4.81 13.11
CA LYS A 108 -19.58 6.16 12.56
C LYS A 108 -18.84 7.20 13.39
N GLN A 109 -18.91 7.15 14.72
CA GLN A 109 -18.13 8.05 15.57
C GLN A 109 -16.62 7.85 15.43
N VAL A 110 -16.14 6.60 15.33
CA VAL A 110 -14.71 6.32 15.13
C VAL A 110 -14.24 6.74 13.74
N ASN A 111 -15.06 6.52 12.70
CA ASN A 111 -14.75 6.94 11.34
C ASN A 111 -14.83 8.45 11.16
N GLU A 112 -15.79 9.15 11.77
CA GLU A 112 -15.86 10.62 11.77
C GLU A 112 -14.63 11.22 12.46
N ILE A 113 -14.15 10.62 13.56
CA ILE A 113 -12.91 11.05 14.24
C ILE A 113 -11.66 10.73 13.41
N LYS A 114 -11.61 9.58 12.71
CA LYS A 114 -10.52 9.23 11.77
C LYS A 114 -10.53 10.14 10.53
N GLU A 115 -11.69 10.46 9.97
CA GLU A 115 -11.88 11.34 8.81
C GLU A 115 -11.55 12.79 9.16
N GLN A 116 -11.97 13.29 10.32
CA GLN A 116 -11.55 14.61 10.80
C GLN A 116 -10.03 14.70 10.98
N ARG A 117 -9.39 13.68 11.57
CA ARG A 117 -7.92 13.61 11.71
C ARG A 117 -7.17 13.43 10.39
N SER A 118 -7.78 12.79 9.38
CA SER A 118 -7.18 12.61 8.06
C SER A 118 -7.36 13.85 7.18
N GLN A 119 -8.45 14.60 7.33
CA GLN A 119 -8.68 15.90 6.72
C GLN A 119 -7.77 17.00 7.32
N GLU A 120 -7.46 16.94 8.62
CA GLU A 120 -6.46 17.81 9.26
C GLU A 120 -5.04 17.57 8.74
N ARG A 121 -4.74 16.37 8.23
CA ARG A 121 -3.44 16.00 7.66
C ARG A 121 -3.48 16.01 6.13
N THR A 122 -3.98 17.08 5.53
CA THR A 122 -4.01 17.24 4.07
C THR A 122 -2.75 17.96 3.56
N GLY A 123 -2.33 17.64 2.32
CA GLY A 123 -1.21 18.32 1.65
C GLY A 123 0.19 17.74 1.93
N PRO A 124 1.27 18.52 1.70
CA PRO A 124 2.66 18.05 1.76
C PRO A 124 3.06 17.41 3.10
N TYR A 125 2.49 17.86 4.21
CA TYR A 125 2.76 17.31 5.53
C TYR A 125 2.38 15.83 5.63
N LYS A 126 1.27 15.41 5.01
CA LYS A 126 0.85 14.00 4.95
C LYS A 126 1.94 13.12 4.35
N HIS A 127 2.50 13.58 3.23
CA HIS A 127 3.50 12.84 2.45
C HIS A 127 4.82 12.75 3.21
N LEU A 128 5.23 13.87 3.82
CA LEU A 128 6.40 13.90 4.69
C LEU A 128 6.26 12.94 5.87
N MET A 129 5.11 12.96 6.54
CA MET A 129 4.85 12.09 7.68
C MET A 129 4.82 10.61 7.28
N ALA A 130 4.32 10.27 6.10
CA ALA A 130 4.42 8.90 5.57
C ALA A 130 5.89 8.45 5.52
N GLY A 131 6.77 9.25 4.90
CA GLY A 131 8.20 8.95 4.86
C GLY A 131 8.81 8.76 6.25
N VAL A 132 8.56 9.69 7.17
CA VAL A 132 9.12 9.64 8.53
C VAL A 132 8.63 8.40 9.30
N SER A 133 7.34 8.06 9.19
CA SER A 133 6.77 6.88 9.86
C SER A 133 7.40 5.57 9.39
N PHE A 134 7.64 5.40 8.08
CA PHE A 134 8.28 4.19 7.54
C PHE A 134 9.80 4.14 7.80
N MET A 135 10.42 5.29 8.04
CA MET A 135 11.84 5.39 8.38
C MET A 135 12.12 5.04 9.86
N LEU A 136 11.18 5.32 10.77
CA LEU A 136 11.38 5.16 12.21
C LEU A 136 11.83 3.75 12.66
N PRO A 137 11.26 2.63 12.13
CA PRO A 137 11.74 1.30 12.48
C PRO A 137 13.23 1.07 12.16
N LEU A 138 13.76 1.66 11.09
CA LEU A 138 15.17 1.55 10.74
C LEU A 138 16.05 2.33 11.72
N VAL A 139 15.60 3.50 12.16
CA VAL A 139 16.32 4.30 13.16
C VAL A 139 16.43 3.55 14.47
N VAL A 140 15.33 2.93 14.92
CA VAL A 140 15.31 2.14 16.17
C VAL A 140 16.20 0.91 16.03
N ALA A 141 16.03 0.12 14.97
CA ALA A 141 16.84 -1.08 14.75
C ALA A 141 18.34 -0.74 14.64
N GLY A 142 18.67 0.30 13.86
CA GLY A 142 20.05 0.70 13.63
C GLY A 142 20.72 1.31 14.85
N GLY A 143 20.02 2.20 15.55
CA GLY A 143 20.55 2.86 16.74
C GLY A 143 20.81 1.87 17.87
N LEU A 144 19.90 0.91 18.09
CA LEU A 144 20.09 -0.15 19.07
C LEU A 144 21.24 -1.10 18.69
N ALA A 145 21.37 -1.47 17.41
CA ALA A 145 22.50 -2.30 16.97
C ALA A 145 23.85 -1.60 17.17
N ILE A 146 23.96 -0.30 16.85
CA ILE A 146 25.17 0.50 17.12
C ILE A 146 25.45 0.56 18.62
N ALA A 147 24.43 0.81 19.44
CA ALA A 147 24.59 0.84 20.89
C ALA A 147 25.11 -0.49 21.45
N LEU A 148 24.60 -1.62 20.95
CA LEU A 148 25.09 -2.95 21.31
C LEU A 148 26.54 -3.17 20.85
N SER A 149 26.94 -2.64 19.69
CA SER A 149 28.34 -2.70 19.24
C SER A 149 29.27 -2.02 20.25
N PHE A 150 28.87 -0.89 20.82
CA PHE A 150 29.72 -0.12 21.73
C PHE A 150 29.89 -0.75 23.12
N ILE A 151 29.06 -1.72 23.49
CA ILE A 151 29.25 -2.50 24.72
C ILE A 151 30.58 -3.25 24.70
N PHE A 152 31.03 -3.67 23.53
CA PHE A 152 32.32 -4.36 23.35
C PHE A 152 33.52 -3.40 23.30
N GLY A 153 33.28 -2.09 23.36
CA GLY A 153 34.28 -1.03 23.21
C GLY A 153 34.00 -0.14 22.00
N ILE A 154 34.27 1.16 22.13
CA ILE A 154 33.95 2.16 21.08
C ILE A 154 34.67 1.85 19.76
N GLU A 155 35.86 1.25 19.80
CA GLU A 155 36.64 0.89 18.62
C GLU A 155 36.60 -0.60 18.26
N ALA A 156 35.89 -1.43 19.03
CA ALA A 156 35.86 -2.88 18.83
C ALA A 156 35.27 -3.28 17.46
N PHE A 157 34.48 -2.40 16.85
CA PHE A 157 33.95 -2.60 15.50
C PHE A 157 35.01 -2.58 14.39
N LYS A 158 36.23 -2.10 14.68
CA LYS A 158 37.34 -2.08 13.70
C LYS A 158 37.94 -3.45 13.46
N GLU A 159 37.76 -4.39 14.39
CA GLU A 159 38.20 -5.78 14.20
C GLU A 159 37.17 -6.55 13.37
N GLU A 160 37.47 -6.73 12.09
CA GLU A 160 36.60 -7.46 11.16
C GLU A 160 36.35 -8.91 11.63
N GLY A 161 35.13 -9.39 11.41
CA GLY A 161 34.70 -10.72 11.83
C GLY A 161 34.23 -10.83 13.28
N THR A 162 34.36 -9.76 14.08
CA THR A 162 33.80 -9.73 15.45
C THR A 162 32.30 -9.42 15.46
N LEU A 163 31.64 -9.77 16.57
CA LEU A 163 30.23 -9.40 16.80
C LEU A 163 30.04 -7.87 16.81
N ALA A 164 31.01 -7.11 17.34
CA ALA A 164 30.97 -5.65 17.34
C ALA A 164 30.97 -5.10 15.90
N ALA A 165 31.86 -5.60 15.04
CA ALA A 165 31.89 -5.22 13.62
C ALA A 165 30.58 -5.59 12.91
N ALA A 166 30.02 -6.77 13.18
CA ALA A 166 28.73 -7.19 12.61
C ALA A 166 27.58 -6.26 13.05
N LEU A 167 27.50 -5.92 14.34
CA LEU A 167 26.48 -5.02 14.88
C LEU A 167 26.59 -3.61 14.30
N MET A 168 27.82 -3.08 14.16
CA MET A 168 28.08 -1.80 13.52
C MET A 168 27.68 -1.81 12.04
N GLN A 169 27.98 -2.89 11.32
CA GLN A 169 27.61 -3.05 9.92
C GLN A 169 26.08 -3.12 9.75
N ILE A 170 25.39 -3.85 10.63
CA ILE A 170 23.92 -3.91 10.63
C ILE A 170 23.32 -2.53 10.89
N GLY A 171 23.81 -1.83 11.92
CA GLY A 171 23.21 -0.57 12.34
C GLY A 171 23.60 0.61 11.47
N GLY A 172 24.90 0.89 11.36
CA GLY A 172 25.43 2.01 10.58
C GLY A 172 25.46 1.72 9.09
N GLY A 173 26.04 0.58 8.71
CA GLY A 173 26.28 0.24 7.30
C GLY A 173 25.01 -0.11 6.50
N ALA A 174 24.00 -0.69 7.15
CA ALA A 174 22.75 -1.09 6.50
C ALA A 174 21.55 -0.22 6.94
N ALA A 175 21.15 -0.28 8.22
CA ALA A 175 19.91 0.36 8.66
C ALA A 175 19.93 1.88 8.50
N PHE A 176 21.00 2.55 8.91
CA PHE A 176 21.12 4.01 8.76
C PHE A 176 21.37 4.43 7.31
N ALA A 177 22.08 3.62 6.52
CA ALA A 177 22.26 3.87 5.09
C ALA A 177 20.92 3.87 4.31
N LEU A 178 19.99 3.01 4.72
CA LEU A 178 18.65 2.92 4.11
C LEU A 178 17.67 4.00 4.60
N MET A 179 18.03 4.78 5.62
CA MET A 179 17.14 5.76 6.25
C MET A 179 16.61 6.80 5.25
N VAL A 180 17.51 7.46 4.52
CA VAL A 180 17.17 8.50 3.52
C VAL A 180 16.48 7.90 2.28
N PRO A 181 16.95 6.77 1.70
CA PRO A 181 16.19 6.04 0.68
C PRO A 181 14.75 5.76 1.09
N ILE A 182 14.53 5.16 2.26
CA ILE A 182 13.18 4.79 2.74
C ILE A 182 12.31 6.03 2.92
N LEU A 183 12.83 7.09 3.53
CA LEU A 183 12.13 8.36 3.65
C LEU A 183 11.63 8.86 2.28
N ALA A 184 12.54 8.99 1.30
CA ALA A 184 12.23 9.49 -0.02
C ALA A 184 11.27 8.57 -0.79
N GLY A 185 11.50 7.26 -0.72
CA GLY A 185 10.67 6.21 -1.31
C GLY A 185 9.23 6.26 -0.81
N TYR A 186 9.03 6.41 0.50
CA TYR A 186 7.69 6.44 1.08
C TYR A 186 6.98 7.79 0.94
N ILE A 187 7.73 8.90 0.83
CA ILE A 187 7.15 10.18 0.37
C ILE A 187 6.60 9.99 -1.06
N ALA A 188 7.42 9.47 -1.98
CA ALA A 188 7.02 9.25 -3.37
C ALA A 188 5.85 8.26 -3.49
N PHE A 189 5.89 7.17 -2.73
CA PHE A 189 4.80 6.19 -2.63
C PHE A 189 3.50 6.82 -2.15
N SER A 190 3.55 7.70 -1.15
CA SER A 190 2.34 8.35 -0.64
C SER A 190 1.68 9.31 -1.65
N ILE A 191 2.40 9.72 -2.70
CA ILE A 191 1.92 10.60 -3.78
C ILE A 191 1.46 9.76 -4.97
N ALA A 192 2.23 8.74 -5.34
CA ALA A 192 2.08 8.02 -6.61
C ALA A 192 2.01 6.49 -6.48
N ASP A 193 1.68 5.97 -5.31
CA ASP A 193 1.55 4.53 -5.00
C ASP A 193 2.82 3.73 -5.33
N ARG A 194 2.67 2.43 -5.59
CA ARG A 194 3.77 1.50 -5.88
C ARG A 194 4.75 1.99 -6.96
N PRO A 195 4.30 2.61 -8.09
CA PRO A 195 5.22 3.14 -9.09
C PRO A 195 6.17 4.24 -8.59
N GLY A 196 5.82 4.94 -7.50
CA GLY A 196 6.66 5.97 -6.87
C GLY A 196 7.85 5.42 -6.06
N LEU A 197 7.84 4.14 -5.68
CA LEU A 197 8.85 3.57 -4.79
C LEU A 197 10.24 3.59 -5.40
N ALA A 198 10.41 3.04 -6.60
CA ALA A 198 11.70 2.95 -7.27
C ALA A 198 12.38 4.32 -7.45
N PRO A 199 11.76 5.34 -8.08
CA PRO A 199 12.40 6.64 -8.25
C PRO A 199 12.65 7.34 -6.92
N GLY A 200 11.78 7.18 -5.93
CA GLY A 200 11.98 7.76 -4.60
C GLY A 200 13.15 7.13 -3.85
N LEU A 201 13.27 5.80 -3.85
CA LEU A 201 14.40 5.09 -3.24
C LEU A 201 15.73 5.43 -3.92
N ILE A 202 15.75 5.45 -5.26
CA ILE A 202 16.93 5.81 -6.05
C ILE A 202 17.32 7.26 -5.77
N GLY A 203 16.37 8.19 -5.83
CA GLY A 203 16.63 9.59 -5.50
C GLY A 203 17.12 9.79 -4.07
N GLY A 204 16.54 9.09 -3.09
CA GLY A 204 17.01 9.13 -1.71
C GLY A 204 18.41 8.55 -1.53
N MET A 205 18.77 7.50 -2.27
CA MET A 205 20.13 6.96 -2.26
C MET A 205 21.13 7.92 -2.89
N LEU A 206 20.77 8.55 -4.02
CA LEU A 206 21.59 9.58 -4.65
C LEU A 206 21.78 10.78 -3.72
N ALA A 207 20.73 11.23 -3.01
CA ALA A 207 20.82 12.30 -2.02
C ALA A 207 21.89 12.02 -0.95
N SER A 208 21.94 10.78 -0.46
CA SER A 208 22.97 10.35 0.49
C SER A 208 24.37 10.34 -0.12
N GLN A 209 24.51 9.87 -1.36
CA GLN A 209 25.80 9.74 -2.04
C GLN A 209 26.41 11.10 -2.43
N ILE A 210 25.59 12.07 -2.84
CA ILE A 210 26.04 13.42 -3.22
C ILE A 210 26.22 14.35 -2.01
N GLY A 211 25.97 13.87 -0.79
CA GLY A 211 26.10 14.66 0.44
C GLY A 211 24.93 15.60 0.75
N ALA A 212 23.84 15.57 -0.04
CA ALA A 212 22.63 16.34 0.24
C ALA A 212 21.83 15.79 1.46
N GLY A 213 22.05 14.53 1.81
CA GLY A 213 21.56 13.90 3.03
C GLY A 213 20.03 13.92 3.16
N PHE A 214 19.54 14.14 4.38
CA PHE A 214 18.11 14.07 4.69
C PHE A 214 17.26 15.10 3.94
N LEU A 215 17.74 16.35 3.82
CA LEU A 215 17.03 17.40 3.09
C LEU A 215 16.94 17.08 1.59
N GLY A 216 18.04 16.60 1.00
CA GLY A 216 18.05 16.10 -0.37
C GLY A 216 17.07 14.94 -0.58
N GLY A 217 16.99 14.02 0.38
CA GLY A 217 16.04 12.90 0.32
C GLY A 217 14.58 13.33 0.35
N ILE A 218 14.23 14.34 1.17
CA ILE A 218 12.86 14.91 1.17
C ILE A 218 12.53 15.49 -0.20
N ILE A 219 13.41 16.34 -0.74
CA ILE A 219 13.21 16.98 -2.05
C ILE A 219 13.08 15.90 -3.13
N ALA A 220 14.01 14.94 -3.16
CA ALA A 220 14.01 13.83 -4.10
C ALA A 220 12.71 13.00 -4.03
N GLY A 221 12.20 12.72 -2.82
CA GLY A 221 10.95 12.01 -2.63
C GLY A 221 9.73 12.73 -3.21
N PHE A 222 9.63 14.05 -3.00
CA PHE A 222 8.55 14.85 -3.60
C PHE A 222 8.69 14.94 -5.12
N VAL A 223 9.90 15.22 -5.63
CA VAL A 223 10.15 15.29 -7.07
C VAL A 223 9.83 13.94 -7.73
N ALA A 224 10.26 12.83 -7.14
CA ALA A 224 9.93 11.48 -7.63
C ALA A 224 8.42 11.21 -7.65
N GLY A 225 7.73 11.47 -6.54
CA GLY A 225 6.29 11.26 -6.43
C GLY A 225 5.50 12.04 -7.48
N TYR A 226 5.74 13.35 -7.59
CA TYR A 226 5.04 14.19 -8.56
C TYR A 226 5.45 13.90 -10.01
N THR A 227 6.70 13.50 -10.26
CA THR A 227 7.13 13.05 -11.60
C THR A 227 6.33 11.83 -12.03
N VAL A 228 6.17 10.84 -11.15
CA VAL A 228 5.38 9.64 -11.46
C VAL A 228 3.91 9.98 -11.66
N ASP A 229 3.31 10.80 -10.79
CA ASP A 229 1.91 11.22 -10.94
C ASP A 229 1.69 11.97 -12.26
N PHE A 230 2.62 12.83 -12.67
CA PHE A 230 2.59 13.50 -13.96
C PHE A 230 2.67 12.51 -15.13
N LEU A 231 3.64 11.59 -15.11
CA LEU A 231 3.80 10.58 -16.16
C LEU A 231 2.60 9.62 -16.24
N LYS A 232 1.96 9.29 -15.10
CA LYS A 232 0.71 8.53 -15.05
C LYS A 232 -0.39 9.22 -15.86
N LYS A 233 -0.49 10.55 -15.81
CA LYS A 233 -1.51 11.33 -16.51
C LYS A 233 -1.20 11.53 -18.00
N VAL A 234 0.07 11.71 -18.35
CA VAL A 234 0.52 11.98 -19.73
C VAL A 234 0.58 10.73 -20.59
N ILE A 235 1.09 9.61 -20.07
CA ILE A 235 1.31 8.40 -20.85
C ILE A 235 0.01 7.61 -20.97
N LYS A 236 -0.62 7.60 -22.14
CA LYS A 236 -1.79 6.76 -22.43
C LYS A 236 -1.36 5.60 -23.33
N LEU A 237 -1.70 4.38 -22.93
CA LEU A 237 -1.33 3.16 -23.65
C LEU A 237 -2.60 2.41 -24.08
N PRO A 238 -2.54 1.63 -25.17
CA PRO A 238 -3.63 0.73 -25.53
C PRO A 238 -3.82 -0.35 -24.45
N LYS A 239 -5.05 -0.86 -24.30
CA LYS A 239 -5.44 -1.83 -23.25
C LYS A 239 -4.50 -3.04 -23.10
N THR A 240 -3.89 -3.49 -24.20
CA THR A 240 -2.93 -4.61 -24.21
C THR A 240 -1.61 -4.32 -23.48
N LEU A 241 -1.25 -3.04 -23.33
CA LEU A 241 0.01 -2.60 -22.73
C LEU A 241 -0.17 -1.86 -21.40
N GLU A 242 -1.41 -1.70 -20.90
CA GLU A 242 -1.66 -0.95 -19.66
C GLU A 242 -0.95 -1.55 -18.44
N GLY A 243 -0.84 -2.87 -18.35
CA GLY A 243 -0.10 -3.54 -17.27
C GLY A 243 1.40 -3.23 -17.24
N LEU A 244 2.00 -2.89 -18.39
CA LEU A 244 3.42 -2.55 -18.49
C LEU A 244 3.73 -1.17 -17.88
N LYS A 245 2.71 -0.30 -17.82
CA LYS A 245 2.84 1.09 -17.41
C LYS A 245 3.33 1.25 -15.95
N PRO A 246 2.65 0.71 -14.92
CA PRO A 246 3.07 0.85 -13.53
C PRO A 246 4.29 0.00 -13.16
N ILE A 247 4.58 -1.07 -13.91
CA ILE A 247 5.64 -2.02 -13.58
C ILE A 247 6.98 -1.61 -14.18
N LEU A 248 6.98 -1.16 -15.44
CA LEU A 248 8.21 -0.90 -16.19
C LEU A 248 8.35 0.58 -16.56
N ILE A 249 7.36 1.13 -17.25
CA ILE A 249 7.51 2.43 -17.93
C ILE A 249 7.64 3.55 -16.90
N LEU A 250 6.71 3.60 -15.93
CA LEU A 250 6.71 4.66 -14.93
C LEU A 250 7.94 4.58 -14.02
N PRO A 251 8.29 3.43 -13.41
CA PRO A 251 9.50 3.33 -12.60
C PRO A 251 10.77 3.69 -13.37
N LEU A 252 10.92 3.24 -14.62
CA LEU A 252 12.11 3.52 -15.43
C LEU A 252 12.26 5.01 -15.76
N LEU A 253 11.23 5.61 -16.36
CA LEU A 253 11.30 7.00 -16.83
C LEU A 253 11.43 7.99 -15.67
N SER A 254 10.69 7.76 -14.59
CA SER A 254 10.79 8.61 -13.39
C SER A 254 12.14 8.46 -12.69
N SER A 255 12.71 7.26 -12.60
CA SER A 255 14.02 7.05 -11.97
C SER A 255 15.13 7.70 -12.79
N LEU A 256 15.07 7.62 -14.12
CA LEU A 256 16.00 8.32 -15.02
C LEU A 256 15.88 9.83 -14.85
N PHE A 257 14.65 10.36 -14.84
CA PHE A 257 14.44 11.80 -14.68
C PHE A 257 14.96 12.31 -13.33
N VAL A 258 14.56 11.66 -12.22
CA VAL A 258 15.01 12.04 -10.87
C VAL A 258 16.52 11.89 -10.75
N GLY A 259 17.08 10.78 -11.23
CA GLY A 259 18.52 10.53 -11.18
C GLY A 259 19.33 11.58 -11.94
N LEU A 260 18.92 11.92 -13.16
CA LEU A 260 19.58 12.96 -13.97
C LEU A 260 19.42 14.36 -13.38
N LEU A 261 18.30 14.65 -12.71
CA LEU A 261 18.07 15.93 -12.06
C LEU A 261 18.97 16.14 -10.84
N MET A 262 19.40 15.05 -10.20
CA MET A 262 20.22 15.07 -8.98
C MET A 262 21.73 15.04 -9.23
N MET A 263 22.16 14.75 -10.46
CA MET A 263 23.57 14.80 -10.87
C MET A 263 23.94 16.18 -11.42
#